data_AF-A0A420M9E7-F1
#
_entry.id   AF-A0A420M9E7-F1
#
_cell.length_a   1.000
_cell.length_b   1.000
_cell.length_c   1.000
_cell.angle_alpha   90.00
_cell.angle_beta   90.00
_cell.angle_gamma   90.00
#
_symmetry.space_group_name_H-M   'P 1'
#
loop_
_entity.id
_entity.type
_entity.pdbx_description
1 polymer ?
#
loop_
_entity_poly.entity_id
_entity_poly.type
_entity_poly.pdbx_seq_one_letter_code
_entity_poly.pdbx_strand_id
1 'polypeptide(L)'
;LDSLVVGSADPKRKAFLKGPQTRNWTSFIEAVTADGRALVPGIIFKGKELQKQWFLEEFKQIADWYYITSPNGWTDDHIGIEWLERVYLPQTTPADESDARLIILDGHGSHATVCPSFSPSQDQC
;
A
#
# COMPACT_ATOMS: atom_id res chain seq x y z
N LEU A 1 27.08 -17.09 -12.74
CA LEU A 1 27.49 -18.08 -11.72
C LEU A 1 26.20 -18.70 -11.21
N ASP A 2 25.76 -19.78 -11.85
CA ASP A 2 24.53 -20.46 -11.47
C ASP A 2 24.82 -21.39 -10.29
N SER A 3 24.19 -21.12 -9.15
CA SER A 3 24.22 -22.00 -7.99
C SER A 3 23.15 -23.07 -8.14
N LEU A 4 23.61 -24.30 -8.40
CA LEU A 4 22.78 -25.50 -8.43
C LEU A 4 22.71 -26.08 -7.01
N VAL A 5 21.54 -26.03 -6.37
CA VAL A 5 21.30 -26.71 -5.10
C VAL A 5 20.60 -28.03 -5.38
N VAL A 6 21.33 -29.15 -5.24
CA VAL A 6 20.80 -30.50 -5.40
C VAL A 6 20.30 -31.01 -4.06
N GLY A 7 18.97 -31.06 -3.90
CA GLY A 7 18.31 -31.83 -2.84
C GLY A 7 17.98 -33.24 -3.35
N SER A 8 18.12 -34.24 -2.47
CA SER A 8 17.91 -35.67 -2.75
C SER A 8 16.61 -35.97 -3.51
N ALA A 9 16.71 -36.93 -4.44
CA ALA A 9 15.77 -37.23 -5.51
C ALA A 9 14.46 -37.86 -5.02
N ASP A 10 13.38 -37.08 -5.07
CA ASP A 10 12.01 -37.59 -5.15
C ASP A 10 11.47 -37.21 -6.55
N PRO A 11 11.15 -38.19 -7.43
CA PRO A 11 10.79 -37.94 -8.83
C PRO A 11 9.48 -37.17 -9.02
N LYS A 12 8.78 -36.80 -7.93
CA LYS A 12 7.52 -36.04 -7.97
C LYS A 12 7.67 -34.53 -7.76
N ARG A 13 8.88 -34.01 -7.53
CA ARG A 13 9.06 -32.56 -7.34
C ARG A 13 9.46 -31.88 -8.66
N LYS A 14 8.52 -31.08 -9.20
CA LYS A 14 8.84 -30.05 -10.19
C LYS A 14 9.91 -29.14 -9.60
N ALA A 15 11.13 -29.18 -10.14
CA ALA A 15 12.10 -28.14 -9.90
C ALA A 15 11.57 -26.86 -10.56
N PHE A 16 11.25 -25.84 -9.75
CA PHE A 16 10.96 -24.52 -10.28
C PHE A 16 12.26 -23.97 -10.86
N LEU A 17 12.38 -24.02 -12.19
CA LEU A 17 13.41 -23.26 -12.90
C LEU A 17 13.19 -21.80 -12.55
N LYS A 18 14.18 -21.17 -11.90
CA LYS A 18 14.20 -19.72 -11.69
C LYS A 18 14.32 -19.07 -13.06
N GLY A 19 13.18 -18.87 -13.72
CA GLY A 19 13.12 -18.08 -14.95
C GLY A 19 13.56 -16.65 -14.66
N PRO A 20 13.95 -15.87 -15.68
CA PRO A 20 14.32 -14.46 -15.54
C PRO A 20 13.15 -13.55 -15.15
N GLN A 21 12.05 -14.12 -14.63
CA GLN A 21 10.91 -13.36 -14.14
C GLN A 21 11.36 -12.49 -12.98
N THR A 22 11.45 -11.19 -13.24
CA THR A 22 11.68 -10.16 -12.24
C THR A 22 10.46 -10.16 -11.33
N ARG A 23 10.63 -10.65 -10.10
CA ARG A 23 9.60 -10.53 -9.07
C ARG A 23 9.58 -9.08 -8.58
N ASN A 24 8.68 -8.29 -9.14
CA ASN A 24 8.40 -6.95 -8.64
C ASN A 24 7.42 -7.06 -7.47
N TRP A 25 7.70 -6.31 -6.40
CA TRP A 25 6.78 -6.20 -5.27
C TRP A 25 5.67 -5.20 -5.60
N THR A 26 4.47 -5.47 -5.12
CA THR A 26 3.32 -4.56 -5.10
C THR A 26 2.95 -4.34 -3.65
N SER A 27 2.82 -3.08 -3.25
CA SER A 27 2.47 -2.72 -1.88
C SER A 27 0.98 -2.42 -1.76
N PHE A 28 0.44 -2.64 -0.56
CA PHE A 28 -0.98 -2.47 -0.26
C PHE A 28 -1.12 -1.58 0.98
N ILE A 29 -2.08 -0.66 0.94
CA ILE A 29 -2.58 0.08 2.11
C ILE A 29 -3.96 -0.48 2.41
N GLU A 30 -4.15 -0.98 3.63
CA GLU A 30 -5.38 -1.60 4.06
C GLU A 30 -5.79 -1.03 5.42
N ALA A 31 -7.09 -0.92 5.67
CA ALA A 31 -7.60 -0.64 6.99
C ALA A 31 -8.91 -1.38 7.24
N VAL A 32 -9.13 -1.71 8.50
CA VAL A 32 -10.33 -2.36 8.98
C VAL A 32 -10.91 -1.49 10.09
N THR A 33 -12.21 -1.27 10.01
CA THR A 33 -12.96 -0.50 11.01
C THR A 33 -13.22 -1.32 12.27
N ALA A 34 -13.53 -0.65 13.39
CA ALA A 34 -13.77 -1.34 14.66
C ALA A 34 -14.98 -2.29 14.62
N ASP A 35 -15.94 -2.04 13.73
CA ASP A 35 -17.09 -2.91 13.45
C ASP A 35 -16.76 -4.05 12.44
N GLY A 36 -15.50 -4.20 12.05
CA GLY A 36 -15.01 -5.32 11.26
C GLY A 36 -15.18 -5.18 9.75
N ARG A 37 -15.58 -4.01 9.24
CA ARG A 37 -15.63 -3.77 7.78
C ARG A 37 -14.22 -3.47 7.26
N ALA A 38 -13.81 -4.20 6.23
CA ALA A 38 -12.63 -3.88 5.44
C ALA A 38 -12.92 -2.69 4.52
N LEU A 39 -12.03 -1.70 4.52
CA LEU A 39 -12.08 -0.59 3.57
C LEU A 39 -11.50 -1.02 2.23
N VAL A 40 -11.80 -0.24 1.18
CA VAL A 40 -11.16 -0.42 -0.12
C VAL A 40 -9.64 -0.31 0.02
N PRO A 41 -8.86 -1.31 -0.44
CA PRO A 41 -7.41 -1.24 -0.34
C PRO A 41 -6.82 -0.27 -1.37
N GLY A 42 -5.71 0.37 -0.99
CA GLY A 42 -4.85 1.15 -1.88
C GLY A 42 -3.74 0.26 -2.45
N ILE A 43 -3.68 0.10 -3.76
CA ILE A 43 -2.69 -0.72 -4.46
C ILE A 43 -1.62 0.18 -5.02
N ILE A 44 -0.38 -0.01 -4.57
CA ILE A 44 0.76 0.81 -4.99
C ILE A 44 1.63 0.00 -5.96
N PHE A 45 1.57 0.38 -7.22
CA PHE A 45 2.46 -0.18 -8.25
C PHE A 45 3.76 0.62 -8.35
N LYS A 46 4.88 -0.09 -8.44
CA LYS A 46 6.16 0.53 -8.76
C LYS A 46 6.13 1.06 -10.20
N GLY A 47 6.26 2.37 -10.38
CA GLY A 47 6.28 2.99 -11.70
C GLY A 47 5.93 4.48 -11.66
N LYS A 48 5.75 5.04 -12.86
CA LYS A 48 5.34 6.44 -13.04
C LYS A 48 3.86 6.58 -13.36
N GLU A 49 3.31 5.65 -14.14
CA GLU A 49 1.94 5.69 -14.63
C GLU A 49 1.36 4.27 -14.69
N LEU A 50 0.06 4.17 -14.52
CA LEU A 50 -0.69 2.93 -14.68
C LEU A 50 -0.99 2.67 -16.15
N GLN A 51 -0.70 1.47 -16.63
CA GLN A 51 -1.12 1.06 -17.96
C GLN A 51 -2.63 0.79 -17.93
N LYS A 52 -3.43 1.71 -18.50
CA LYS A 52 -4.91 1.61 -18.53
C LYS A 52 -5.42 0.28 -19.09
N GLN A 53 -4.67 -0.32 -20.02
CA GLN A 53 -4.99 -1.62 -20.62
C GLN A 53 -5.06 -2.78 -19.59
N TRP A 54 -4.44 -2.63 -18.41
CA TRP A 54 -4.48 -3.65 -17.36
C TRP A 54 -5.81 -3.63 -16.58
N PHE A 55 -6.59 -2.56 -16.71
CA PHE A 55 -7.84 -2.36 -15.97
C PHE A 55 -9.04 -2.51 -16.89
N LEU A 56 -9.37 -3.77 -17.21
CA LEU A 56 -10.61 -4.08 -17.92
C LEU A 56 -11.81 -3.67 -17.05
N GLU A 57 -12.84 -3.08 -17.67
CA GLU A 57 -14.04 -2.64 -16.94
C GLU A 57 -14.75 -3.79 -16.21
N GLU A 58 -14.63 -5.00 -16.73
CA GLU A 58 -15.11 -6.24 -16.13
C GLU A 58 -14.50 -6.48 -14.74
N PHE A 59 -13.24 -6.09 -14.51
CA PHE A 59 -12.59 -6.25 -13.20
C PHE A 59 -13.12 -5.29 -12.15
N LYS A 60 -13.67 -4.13 -12.55
CA LYS A 60 -14.31 -3.20 -11.61
C LYS A 60 -15.55 -3.80 -10.95
N GLN A 61 -16.18 -4.80 -11.57
CA GLN A 61 -17.31 -5.53 -10.98
C GLN A 61 -16.84 -6.52 -9.89
N ILE A 62 -15.57 -6.91 -9.93
CA ILE A 62 -14.97 -7.89 -8.99
C ILE A 62 -14.31 -7.15 -7.82
N ALA A 63 -13.64 -6.04 -8.08
CA ALA A 63 -12.90 -5.28 -7.09
C ALA A 63 -12.80 -3.79 -7.48
N ASP A 64 -13.40 -2.91 -6.68
CA ASP A 64 -13.25 -1.46 -6.81
C ASP A 64 -12.08 -0.97 -5.95
N TRP A 65 -10.85 -1.32 -6.35
CA TRP A 65 -9.64 -0.96 -5.63
C TRP A 65 -9.13 0.43 -6.01
N TYR A 66 -8.45 1.08 -5.07
CA TYR A 66 -7.81 2.37 -5.32
C TYR A 66 -6.38 2.15 -5.82
N TYR A 67 -6.07 2.53 -7.06
CA TYR A 67 -4.75 2.29 -7.65
C TYR A 67 -3.89 3.54 -7.67
N ILE A 68 -2.66 3.42 -7.14
CA ILE A 68 -1.66 4.49 -7.06
C ILE A 68 -0.32 3.97 -7.60
N THR A 69 0.56 4.87 -8.02
CA THR A 69 1.93 4.52 -8.42
C THR A 69 2.95 5.25 -7.58
N SER A 70 4.07 4.58 -7.27
CA SER A 70 5.23 5.23 -6.69
C SER A 70 6.53 4.79 -7.39
N PRO A 71 7.55 5.65 -7.52
CA PRO A 71 8.79 5.28 -8.19
C PRO A 71 9.52 4.09 -7.56
N ASN A 72 9.38 3.92 -6.24
CA ASN A 72 10.03 2.86 -5.47
C ASN A 72 9.10 1.66 -5.16
N GLY A 73 7.79 1.78 -5.41
CA GLY A 73 6.78 0.76 -5.09
C GLY A 73 6.33 0.74 -3.63
N TRP A 74 6.77 1.70 -2.81
CA TRP A 74 6.40 1.85 -1.41
C TRP A 74 5.45 3.02 -1.21
N THR A 75 4.83 3.08 -0.03
CA THR A 75 4.07 4.26 0.38
C THR A 75 5.00 5.39 0.76
N ASP A 76 4.53 6.62 0.60
CA ASP A 76 5.11 7.83 1.17
C ASP A 76 4.00 8.67 1.79
N ASP A 77 4.36 9.82 2.38
CA ASP A 77 3.41 10.71 3.05
C ASP A 77 2.30 11.19 2.09
N HIS A 78 2.64 11.48 0.83
CA HIS A 78 1.69 11.97 -0.16
C HIS A 78 0.68 10.89 -0.54
N ILE A 79 1.15 9.67 -0.80
CA ILE A 79 0.32 8.51 -1.13
C ILE A 79 -0.57 8.14 0.07
N GLY A 80 -0.02 8.19 1.28
CA GLY A 80 -0.76 7.95 2.51
C GLY A 80 -1.90 8.95 2.71
N ILE A 81 -1.60 10.25 2.59
CA ILE A 81 -2.60 11.34 2.70
C ILE A 81 -3.65 11.20 1.59
N GLU A 82 -3.24 10.97 0.35
CA GLU A 82 -4.17 10.81 -0.78
C GLU A 82 -5.15 9.67 -0.54
N TRP A 83 -4.66 8.51 -0.10
CA TRP A 83 -5.52 7.37 0.22
C TRP A 83 -6.44 7.68 1.41
N LEU A 84 -5.95 8.38 2.43
CA LEU A 84 -6.78 8.81 3.56
C LEU A 84 -7.93 9.71 3.11
N GLU A 85 -7.65 10.72 2.29
CA GLU A 85 -8.65 11.67 1.81
C GLU A 85 -9.66 11.04 0.86
N ARG A 86 -9.21 10.19 -0.07
CA ARG A 86 -10.04 9.66 -1.15
C ARG A 86 -10.78 8.38 -0.78
N VAL A 87 -10.25 7.60 0.17
CA VAL A 87 -10.77 6.27 0.50
C VAL A 87 -11.19 6.19 1.96
N TYR A 88 -10.30 6.52 2.90
CA TYR A 88 -10.58 6.34 4.32
C TYR A 88 -11.69 7.28 4.81
N LEU A 89 -11.56 8.60 4.59
CA LEU A 89 -12.52 9.58 5.11
C LEU A 89 -13.95 9.34 4.58
N PRO A 90 -14.18 9.09 3.28
CA PRO A 90 -15.53 8.83 2.78
C PRO A 90 -16.16 7.56 3.37
N GLN A 91 -15.38 6.49 3.56
CA GLN A 91 -15.89 5.19 4.02
C GLN A 91 -15.98 5.05 5.55
N THR A 92 -15.40 5.99 6.29
CA THR A 92 -15.41 6.02 7.77
C THR A 92 -16.16 7.21 8.34
N THR A 93 -16.91 7.94 7.50
CA THR A 93 -17.79 9.04 7.94
C THR A 93 -18.76 8.53 9.01
N PRO A 94 -18.75 9.13 10.22
CA PRO A 94 -19.68 8.75 11.27
C PRO A 94 -21.12 9.09 10.89
N ALA A 95 -22.09 8.38 11.46
CA ALA A 95 -23.50 8.67 11.24
C ALA A 95 -23.95 9.97 11.93
N ASP A 96 -23.32 10.30 13.07
CA ASP A 96 -23.49 11.55 13.80
C ASP A 96 -22.26 12.44 13.60
N GLU A 97 -22.43 13.68 13.18
CA GLU A 97 -21.32 14.62 12.97
C GLU A 97 -20.57 14.99 14.26
N SER A 98 -21.15 14.71 15.43
CA SER A 98 -20.50 14.91 16.73
C SER A 98 -19.56 13.77 17.14
N ASP A 99 -19.60 12.63 16.45
CA ASP A 99 -18.74 11.49 16.73
C ASP A 99 -17.31 11.71 16.19
N ALA A 100 -16.31 11.37 17.01
CA ALA A 100 -14.92 11.43 16.63
C ALA A 100 -14.48 10.19 15.81
N ARG A 101 -13.57 10.40 14.86
CA ARG A 101 -12.87 9.30 14.15
C ARG A 101 -11.50 9.06 14.78
N LEU A 102 -11.18 7.80 15.03
CA LEU A 102 -9.87 7.36 15.50
C LEU A 102 -9.23 6.45 14.45
N ILE A 103 -8.00 6.78 14.06
CA ILE A 103 -7.14 5.93 13.25
C ILE A 103 -5.95 5.46 14.09
N ILE A 104 -5.66 4.16 14.06
CA ILE A 104 -4.50 3.56 14.72
C ILE A 104 -3.54 3.13 13.62
N LEU A 105 -2.33 3.67 13.65
CA LEU A 105 -1.27 3.40 12.68
C LEU A 105 -0.14 2.63 13.37
N ASP A 106 0.58 1.80 12.61
CA ASP A 106 1.66 0.94 13.11
C ASP A 106 2.98 1.70 13.39
N GLY A 107 3.05 2.99 13.06
CA GLY A 107 4.20 3.86 13.30
C GLY A 107 5.31 3.74 12.26
N HIS A 108 5.03 3.24 11.05
CA HIS A 108 5.98 3.32 9.94
C HIS A 108 6.36 4.79 9.63
N GLY A 109 7.60 5.05 9.20
CA GLY A 109 8.15 6.42 9.06
C GLY A 109 7.32 7.37 8.20
N SER A 110 6.60 6.84 7.20
CA SER A 110 5.63 7.57 6.36
C SER A 110 4.33 7.99 7.07
N HIS A 111 4.19 7.68 8.36
CA HIS A 111 3.05 8.05 9.21
C HIS A 111 3.47 9.09 10.26
N ALA A 112 4.75 9.46 10.30
CA ALA A 112 5.34 10.22 11.39
C ALA A 112 6.10 11.48 10.93
N THR A 113 5.95 11.91 9.67
CA THR A 113 6.58 13.15 9.20
C THR A 113 5.91 14.36 9.87
N VAL A 114 6.49 14.77 10.98
CA VAL A 114 6.19 16.03 11.64
C VAL A 114 6.68 17.14 10.72
N CYS A 115 5.76 17.98 10.24
CA CYS A 115 6.13 19.20 9.53
C CYS A 115 6.98 20.07 10.47
N PRO A 116 8.25 20.41 10.14
CA PRO A 116 9.08 21.24 10.99
C PRO A 116 8.72 22.70 10.74
N SER A 117 7.53 23.11 11.14
CA SER A 117 7.14 24.51 11.12
C SER A 117 6.26 24.87 12.32
N PHE A 118 6.74 24.53 13.51
CA PHE A 118 6.45 25.32 14.70
C PHE A 118 7.57 25.12 15.73
N SER A 119 8.75 25.65 15.43
CA SER A 119 9.77 25.94 16.43
C SER A 119 9.62 27.41 16.85
N PRO A 120 9.07 27.71 18.04
CA PRO A 120 9.26 29.01 18.62
C PRO A 120 10.70 29.08 19.13
N SER A 121 11.50 29.93 18.48
CA SER A 121 12.69 30.61 19.02
C SER A 121 13.74 29.78 19.77
N GLN A 122 14.94 29.69 19.16
CA GLN A 122 16.30 29.78 19.76
C GLN A 122 16.64 28.79 20.90
N ASP A 123 17.73 28.02 20.84
CA ASP A 123 19.08 28.54 21.03
C ASP A 123 20.17 27.67 20.41
N GLN A 124 21.29 28.36 20.23
CA GLN A 124 22.48 28.15 19.43
C GLN A 124 23.53 27.21 20.05
N CYS A 125 24.03 26.26 19.25
CA CYS A 125 25.46 26.01 18.96
C CYS A 125 25.58 24.84 17.96
#